data_AF-A0A954V2S0-F1
#
_entry.id   AF-A0A954V2S0-F1
#
_cell.length_a   1.000
_cell.length_b   1.000
_cell.length_c   1.000
_cell.angle_alpha   90.00
_cell.angle_beta   90.00
_cell.angle_gamma   90.00
#
_symmetry.space_group_name_H-M   'P 1'
#
loop_
_entity.id
_entity.type
_entity.pdbx_description
1 polymer ?
#
loop_
_entity_poly.entity_id
_entity_poly.type
_entity_poly.pdbx_seq_one_letter_code
_entity_poly.pdbx_strand_id
1 'polypeptide(L)'
;QVDVLTDTQSGRIYHGTVGYISPTAEFTPKSVETRELRTSLVYRLRIVVDDPDGGLRQGMPVTVNVEVSGTQPRSFEERLWEALGLAYFSKTHS
;
A
#
# COMPACT_ATOMS: atom_id res chain seq x y z
N GLN A 1 0.65 -9.86 0.78
CA GLN A 1 0.35 -10.19 2.19
C GLN A 1 0.45 -8.90 3.00
N VAL A 2 -0.24 -8.78 4.14
CA VAL A 2 -0.12 -7.61 5.01
C VAL A 2 0.09 -8.02 6.46
N ASP A 3 0.83 -7.20 7.17
CA ASP A 3 0.97 -7.26 8.62
C ASP A 3 0.19 -6.11 9.24
N VAL A 4 -0.62 -6.43 10.24
CA VAL A 4 -1.43 -5.47 10.99
C VAL A 4 -0.90 -5.42 12.42
N LEU A 5 -0.43 -4.23 12.80
CA LEU A 5 0.13 -3.94 14.10
C LEU A 5 -0.84 -3.06 14.88
N THR A 6 -0.87 -3.28 16.19
CA THR A 6 -1.70 -2.50 17.11
C THR A 6 -0.78 -1.76 18.07
N ASP A 7 -1.19 -0.58 18.54
CA ASP A 7 -0.42 0.19 19.54
C ASP A 7 -0.54 -0.39 20.96
N THR A 8 -0.94 -1.66 21.09
CA THR A 8 -1.08 -2.33 22.39
C THR A 8 0.27 -2.82 22.89
N GLN A 9 0.48 -2.77 24.21
CA GLN A 9 1.71 -3.24 24.87
C GLN A 9 2.08 -4.69 24.55
N SER A 10 1.12 -5.50 24.07
CA SER A 10 1.32 -6.90 23.71
C SER A 10 2.26 -7.12 22.52
N GLY A 11 2.46 -6.12 21.65
CA GLY A 11 3.32 -6.22 20.47
C GLY A 11 2.87 -7.28 19.46
N ARG A 12 1.63 -7.77 19.53
CA ARG A 12 1.14 -8.82 18.64
C ARG A 12 0.99 -8.31 17.21
N ILE A 13 1.51 -9.09 16.26
CA ILE A 13 1.37 -8.89 14.82
C ILE A 13 0.29 -9.84 14.31
N TYR A 14 -0.63 -9.31 13.52
CA TYR A 14 -1.67 -10.07 12.85
C TYR A 14 -1.35 -10.13 11.36
N HIS A 15 -1.52 -11.29 10.74
CA HIS A 15 -1.37 -11.44 9.31
C HIS A 15 -2.73 -11.37 8.62
N GLY A 16 -2.71 -10.88 7.38
CA GLY A 16 -3.90 -10.86 6.57
C GLY A 16 -3.64 -10.55 5.12
N THR A 17 -4.74 -10.31 4.41
CA THR A 17 -4.76 -10.03 2.98
C THR A 17 -5.62 -8.80 2.68
N VAL A 18 -5.24 -8.07 1.62
CA VAL A 18 -6.08 -6.99 1.09
C VAL A 18 -7.27 -7.62 0.38
N GLY A 19 -8.45 -7.47 0.96
CA GLY A 19 -9.69 -7.98 0.36
C GLY A 19 -10.34 -6.99 -0.60
N TYR A 20 -10.11 -5.69 -0.44
CA TYR A 20 -10.70 -4.65 -1.29
C TYR A 20 -9.95 -3.33 -1.22
N ILE A 21 -9.82 -2.66 -2.36
CA ILE A 21 -9.36 -1.27 -2.50
C ILE A 21 -10.48 -0.49 -3.16
N SER A 22 -10.89 0.64 -2.56
CA SER A 22 -11.87 1.53 -3.16
C SER A 22 -11.36 2.12 -4.48
N PRO A 23 -12.16 2.15 -5.56
CA PRO A 23 -11.80 2.86 -6.79
C PRO A 23 -11.94 4.38 -6.64
N THR A 24 -12.67 4.83 -5.61
CA THR A 24 -12.92 6.24 -5.34
C THR A 24 -12.01 6.71 -4.21
N ALA A 25 -11.27 7.79 -4.48
CA ALA A 25 -10.50 8.50 -3.48
C ALA A 25 -11.39 9.42 -2.65
N GLU A 26 -11.05 9.57 -1.38
CA GLU A 26 -11.65 10.52 -0.44
C GLU A 26 -10.65 11.62 -0.12
N PHE A 27 -11.14 12.83 0.11
CA PHE A 27 -10.31 13.94 0.61
C PHE A 27 -10.12 13.79 2.11
N THR A 28 -8.89 13.95 2.60
CA THR A 28 -8.66 14.05 4.04
C THR A 28 -9.10 15.42 4.57
N PRO A 29 -9.76 15.49 5.74
CA PRO A 29 -10.05 16.78 6.38
C PRO A 29 -8.77 17.41 6.91
N LYS A 30 -8.65 18.74 6.85
CA LYS A 30 -7.54 19.51 7.45
C LYS A 30 -8.06 20.56 8.42
N SER A 31 -7.45 20.65 9.60
CA SER A 31 -7.52 21.85 10.44
C SER A 31 -6.54 22.89 9.90
N VAL A 32 -6.98 24.14 9.80
CA VAL A 32 -6.38 25.19 8.96
C VAL A 32 -5.49 26.11 9.81
N GLU A 33 -4.24 26.38 9.41
CA GLU A 33 -3.60 27.68 9.71
C GLU A 33 -2.34 28.07 8.90
N THR A 34 -2.10 27.57 7.68
CA THR A 34 -0.99 28.10 6.84
C THR A 34 -1.30 28.11 5.34
N ARG A 35 -0.65 29.03 4.60
CA ARG A 35 -0.92 29.41 3.19
C ARG A 35 -0.61 28.33 2.12
N GLU A 36 -0.18 27.14 2.49
CA GLU A 36 0.16 26.05 1.56
C GLU A 36 -0.79 24.86 1.74
N LEU A 37 -2.00 24.99 1.20
CA LEU A 37 -3.02 23.94 1.23
C LEU A 37 -2.72 22.85 0.18
N ARG A 38 -2.33 21.66 0.63
CA ARG A 38 -2.17 20.45 -0.22
C ARG A 38 -3.33 19.48 0.01
N THR A 39 -4.10 19.20 -1.04
CA THR A 39 -5.11 18.13 -1.07
C THR A 39 -4.41 16.78 -1.12
N SER A 40 -4.60 15.94 -0.11
CA SER A 40 -4.19 14.53 -0.17
C SER A 40 -5.43 13.70 -0.50
N LEU A 41 -5.30 12.84 -1.50
CA LEU A 41 -6.28 11.82 -1.82
C LEU A 41 -5.92 10.56 -1.02
N VAL A 42 -6.89 10.00 -0.30
CA VAL A 42 -6.75 8.72 0.38
C VAL A 42 -7.74 7.72 -0.20
N TYR A 43 -7.34 6.45 -0.25
CA TYR A 43 -8.20 5.35 -0.70
C TYR A 43 -8.54 4.46 0.48
N ARG A 44 -9.79 4.05 0.56
CA ARG A 44 -10.23 3.08 1.56
C ARG A 44 -9.72 1.69 1.21
N LEU A 45 -9.18 1.00 2.21
CA LEU A 45 -8.72 -0.38 2.13
C LEU A 45 -9.56 -1.25 3.08
N ARG A 46 -9.89 -2.48 2.68
CA ARG A 46 -10.38 -3.53 3.58
C ARG A 46 -9.35 -4.65 3.65
N ILE A 47 -8.96 -4.99 4.87
CA ILE A 47 -8.07 -6.10 5.17
C ILE A 47 -8.90 -7.23 5.78
N VAL A 48 -8.66 -8.45 5.33
CA VAL A 48 -9.16 -9.67 5.95
C VAL A 48 -8.02 -10.25 6.78
N VAL A 49 -8.23 -10.35 8.09
CA VAL A 49 -7.28 -10.93 9.04
C VAL A 49 -7.52 -12.44 9.09
N ASP A 50 -6.47 -13.23 9.02
CA ASP A 50 -6.57 -14.69 8.86
C ASP A 50 -7.03 -15.39 10.17
N ASP A 51 -6.44 -15.04 11.32
CA ASP A 51 -6.75 -15.61 12.64
C ASP A 51 -7.09 -14.52 13.68
N PRO A 52 -8.26 -13.87 13.56
CA PRO A 52 -8.66 -12.81 14.48
C PRO A 52 -9.03 -13.37 15.87
N ASP A 53 -8.66 -12.64 16.91
CA ASP A 53 -9.09 -12.91 18.30
C ASP A 53 -9.57 -11.61 18.98
N GLY A 54 -9.80 -11.68 20.30
CA GLY A 54 -10.23 -10.52 21.09
C GLY A 54 -9.19 -9.40 21.27
N GLY A 55 -7.98 -9.55 20.72
CA GLY A 55 -6.94 -8.53 20.76
C GLY A 55 -7.13 -7.42 19.72
N LEU A 56 -7.81 -7.69 18.61
CA LEU A 56 -8.23 -6.68 17.63
C LEU A 56 -9.65 -6.20 17.91
N ARG A 57 -9.79 -5.00 18.51
CA ARG A 57 -11.09 -4.42 18.86
C ARG A 57 -11.54 -3.38 17.84
N GLN A 58 -12.85 -3.30 17.64
CA GLN A 58 -13.45 -2.27 16.77
C GLN A 58 -13.09 -0.87 17.27
N GLY A 59 -12.72 0.02 16.35
CA GLY A 59 -12.33 1.40 16.65
C GLY A 59 -10.88 1.55 17.13
N MET A 60 -10.16 0.45 17.34
CA MET A 60 -8.74 0.50 17.69
C MET A 60 -7.91 0.96 16.47
N PRO A 61 -7.06 1.98 16.61
CA PRO A 61 -6.13 2.34 15.56
C PRO A 61 -5.13 1.21 15.33
N VAL A 62 -4.75 1.02 14.07
CA VAL A 62 -3.79 0.00 13.65
C VAL A 62 -2.85 0.57 12.61
N THR A 63 -1.63 0.05 12.58
CA THR A 63 -0.67 0.28 11.51
C THR A 63 -0.66 -0.93 10.59
N VAL A 64 -0.68 -0.71 9.28
CA VAL A 64 -0.67 -1.78 8.28
C VAL A 64 0.58 -1.67 7.45
N ASN A 65 1.41 -2.72 7.49
CA ASN A 65 2.54 -2.87 6.59
C ASN A 65 2.13 -3.77 5.44
N VAL A 66 2.26 -3.26 4.21
CA VAL A 66 1.94 -3.99 2.99
C VAL A 66 3.23 -4.35 2.29
N GLU A 67 3.50 -5.64 2.15
CA GLU A 67 4.61 -6.10 1.31
C GLU A 67 4.16 -6.08 -0.15
N VAL A 68 4.73 -5.15 -0.92
CA VAL A 68 4.51 -5.05 -2.36
C VAL A 68 5.60 -5.87 -3.04
N SER A 69 5.34 -7.16 -3.25
CA SER A 69 6.20 -8.01 -4.08
C SER A 69 6.14 -7.47 -5.52
N GLY A 70 7.25 -6.85 -5.93
CA GLY A 70 7.28 -5.88 -7.02
C GLY A 70 6.73 -6.39 -8.35
N THR A 71 5.73 -5.67 -8.87
CA THR A 71 5.87 -5.17 -10.24
C THR A 71 6.61 -3.86 -10.09
N GLN A 72 7.94 -3.85 -10.26
CA GLN A 72 8.56 -2.59 -10.60
C GLN A 72 7.83 -2.06 -11.83
N PRO A 73 7.37 -0.80 -11.84
CA PRO A 73 6.80 -0.24 -13.05
C PRO A 73 7.85 -0.43 -14.14
N ARG A 74 7.61 -1.36 -15.06
CA ARG A 74 8.53 -1.62 -16.17
C ARG A 74 8.82 -0.28 -16.80
N SER A 75 10.09 0.00 -17.01
CA SER A 75 10.49 1.26 -17.60
C SER A 75 9.75 1.42 -18.94
N PHE A 76 9.46 2.67 -19.31
CA PHE A 76 8.81 2.94 -20.58
C PHE A 76 9.62 2.35 -21.75
N GLU A 77 10.95 2.35 -21.64
CA GLU A 77 11.86 1.73 -22.60
C GLU A 77 11.66 0.21 -22.67
N GLU A 78 11.58 -0.50 -21.55
CA GLU A 78 11.29 -1.95 -21.53
C GLU A 78 9.97 -2.28 -22.25
N ARG A 79 8.94 -1.44 -22.06
CA ARG A 79 7.65 -1.60 -22.72
C ARG A 79 7.70 -1.29 -24.22
N LEU A 80 8.51 -0.31 -24.63
CA LEU A 80 8.72 0.00 -26.04
C LEU A 80 9.46 -1.12 -26.77
N TRP A 81 10.47 -1.72 -26.14
CA TRP A 81 11.23 -2.82 -26.76
C TRP A 81 10.43 -4.11 -26.88
N GLU A 82 9.60 -4.43 -25.88
CA GLU A 82 8.65 -5.55 -25.92
C GLU A 82 7.62 -5.36 -27.05
N ALA A 83 7.03 -4.17 -27.16
CA ALA A 83 6.06 -3.84 -28.20
C ALA A 83 6.65 -3.88 -29.62
N LEU A 84 7.94 -3.55 -29.75
CA LEU A 84 8.67 -3.61 -31.01
C LEU A 84 9.29 -4.99 -31.29
N GLY A 85 9.24 -5.95 -30.33
CA GLY A 85 9.80 -7.29 -30.48
C GLY A 85 11.32 -7.33 -30.64
N LEU A 86 12.03 -6.26 -30.26
CA LEU A 86 13.47 -6.14 -30.38
C LEU A 86 14.11 -6.52 -29.04
N ALA A 87 14.81 -7.67 -29.00
CA ALA A 87 15.55 -8.09 -27.81
C ALA A 87 16.64 -7.06 -27.49
N TYR A 88 16.47 -6.32 -26.39
CA TYR A 88 17.43 -5.31 -25.94
C TYR A 88 18.71 -5.99 -25.44
N PHE A 89 19.80 -5.89 -26.20
CA PHE A 89 21.12 -6.32 -25.75
C PHE A 89 21.67 -5.26 -24.79
N SER A 90 21.29 -5.35 -23.52
CA SER A 90 21.87 -4.52 -22.45
C SER A 90 23.37 -4.82 -22.37
N LYS A 91 24.18 -3.82 -22.72
CA LYS A 91 25.62 -3.81 -22.49
C LYS A 91 25.84 -3.37 -21.03
N THR A 92 26.41 -4.29 -20.26
CA THR A 92 26.97 -4.14 -18.90
C THR A 92 27.36 -2.72 -18.51
N HIS A 93 26.97 -2.30 -17.31
CA HIS A 93 27.89 -1.58 -16.41
C HIS A 93 27.87 -2.27 -15.05
N SER A 94 29.07 -2.75 -14.68
CA SER A 94 29.47 -3.26 -13.38
C SER A 94 29.58 -2.14 -12.36
#